data_AF-A0A151R2V3-F1
#
_entry.id   AF-A0A151R2V3-F1
#
_cell.length_a   1.000
_cell.length_b   1.000
_cell.length_c   1.000
_cell.angle_alpha   90.00
_cell.angle_beta   90.00
_cell.angle_gamma   90.00
#
_symmetry.space_group_name_H-M   'P 1'
#
loop_
_entity.id
_entity.type
_entity.pdbx_description
1 polymer ?
#
loop_
_entity_poly.entity_id
_entity_poly.type
_entity_poly.pdbx_seq_one_letter_code
_entity_poly.pdbx_strand_id
1 'polypeptide(L)'
;MNIWYDILFAVNSVSKIMQSKDIHIDVAIDHLRSLITYLKNYRENGFASALKSTKEMVIKMDIEPKFNEKCKIHRENIIGSRFEQFLEYENIFDFLFDSNKFKTLGEDELKKYCINLEKILSFEDHSDIDVLDLFSELKLLTEILTNEINTLLKILNYIKRSCSFPNTYIAYKILLTLLVTVATAERSFSKLKLIKSYLRSTML
;
A
#
# COMPACT_ATOMS: atom_id res chain seq x y z
N MET A 1 -12.31 27.81 -16.94
CA MET A 1 -11.79 26.42 -16.95
C MET A 1 -12.52 25.68 -18.07
N ASN A 2 -12.04 25.81 -19.31
CA ASN A 2 -12.82 25.48 -20.51
C ASN A 2 -12.84 23.98 -20.85
N ILE A 3 -11.93 23.22 -20.24
CA ILE A 3 -11.78 21.77 -20.49
C ILE A 3 -13.05 20.99 -20.19
N TRP A 4 -13.62 21.21 -19.00
CA TRP A 4 -14.85 20.52 -18.59
C TRP A 4 -16.04 20.93 -19.43
N TYR A 5 -16.11 22.20 -19.83
CA TYR A 5 -17.18 22.68 -20.69
C TYR A 5 -17.16 21.96 -22.05
N ASP A 6 -16.01 21.90 -22.72
CA ASP A 6 -15.89 21.28 -24.05
C ASP A 6 -16.28 19.79 -24.02
N ILE A 7 -15.75 19.05 -23.04
CA ILE A 7 -16.02 17.62 -22.87
C ILE A 7 -17.49 17.39 -22.53
N LEU A 8 -18.01 18.10 -21.53
CA LEU A 8 -19.38 17.89 -21.06
C LEU A 8 -20.39 18.31 -22.13
N PHE A 9 -20.10 19.36 -22.90
CA PHE A 9 -20.94 19.81 -24.01
C PHE A 9 -21.02 18.75 -25.12
N ALA A 10 -19.88 18.19 -25.53
CA ALA A 10 -19.84 17.13 -26.54
C ALA A 10 -20.59 15.87 -26.08
N VAL A 11 -20.35 15.44 -24.84
CA VAL A 11 -21.02 14.26 -24.25
C VAL A 11 -22.53 14.50 -24.10
N ASN A 12 -22.93 15.66 -23.59
CA ASN A 12 -24.34 16.01 -23.39
C ASN A 12 -25.10 16.09 -24.72
N SER A 13 -24.45 16.58 -25.78
CA SER A 13 -25.05 16.64 -27.12
C SER A 13 -25.41 15.24 -27.64
N VAL A 14 -24.50 14.28 -27.51
CA VAL A 14 -24.75 12.88 -27.91
C VAL A 14 -25.75 12.21 -26.98
N SER A 15 -25.69 12.48 -25.68
CA SER A 15 -26.65 11.96 -24.69
C SER A 15 -28.10 12.36 -25.01
N LYS A 16 -28.33 13.62 -25.38
CA LYS A 16 -29.65 14.10 -25.82
C LYS A 16 -30.16 13.39 -27.07
N ILE A 17 -29.27 13.14 -28.04
CA ILE A 17 -29.60 12.41 -29.27
C ILE A 17 -30.00 10.96 -28.95
N MET A 18 -29.24 10.29 -28.08
CA MET A 18 -29.55 8.91 -27.65
C MET A 18 -30.85 8.77 -26.85
N GLN A 19 -31.32 9.84 -26.21
CA GLN A 19 -32.58 9.85 -25.47
C GLN A 19 -33.80 10.15 -26.35
N SER A 20 -33.61 10.43 -27.65
CA SER A 20 -34.73 10.69 -28.57
C SER A 20 -35.54 9.41 -28.82
N LYS A 21 -36.87 9.57 -28.94
CA LYS A 21 -37.81 8.45 -29.03
C LYS A 21 -37.66 7.63 -30.33
N ASP A 22 -37.18 8.26 -31.39
CA ASP A 22 -37.18 7.72 -32.75
C ASP A 22 -35.77 7.49 -33.31
N ILE A 23 -34.77 7.18 -32.46
CA ILE A 23 -33.39 6.97 -32.92
C ILE A 23 -33.18 5.56 -33.49
N HIS A 24 -32.62 5.49 -34.69
CA HIS A 24 -32.16 4.23 -35.27
C HIS A 24 -30.79 3.81 -34.70
N ILE A 25 -30.58 2.50 -34.56
CA ILE A 25 -29.40 1.92 -33.88
C ILE A 25 -28.10 2.22 -34.66
N ASP A 26 -28.15 2.16 -35.98
CA ASP A 26 -27.05 2.54 -36.88
C ASP A 26 -26.63 3.99 -36.66
N VAL A 27 -27.60 4.91 -36.62
CA VAL A 27 -27.38 6.34 -36.34
C VAL A 27 -26.77 6.53 -34.94
N ALA A 28 -27.25 5.79 -33.93
CA ALA A 28 -26.70 5.87 -32.57
C ALA A 28 -25.23 5.41 -32.50
N ILE A 29 -24.88 4.34 -33.23
CA ILE A 29 -23.50 3.82 -33.30
C ILE A 29 -22.57 4.87 -33.92
N ASP A 30 -23.01 5.55 -34.97
CA ASP A 30 -22.19 6.57 -35.65
C ASP A 30 -21.94 7.79 -34.76
N HIS A 31 -22.94 8.23 -33.99
CA HIS A 31 -22.77 9.30 -33.00
C HIS A 31 -21.78 8.90 -31.89
N LEU A 32 -21.84 7.66 -31.41
CA LEU A 32 -20.88 7.14 -30.41
C LEU A 32 -19.46 7.07 -30.99
N ARG A 33 -19.28 6.59 -32.22
CA ARG A 33 -17.97 6.56 -32.89
C ARG A 33 -17.41 7.97 -33.09
N SER A 34 -18.26 8.92 -33.46
CA SER A 34 -17.89 10.33 -33.59
C SER A 34 -17.44 10.91 -32.25
N LEU A 35 -18.18 10.63 -31.16
CA LEU A 35 -17.82 11.07 -29.81
C LEU A 35 -16.47 10.49 -29.35
N ILE A 36 -16.25 9.20 -29.60
CA ILE A 36 -14.98 8.53 -29.28
C ILE A 36 -13.83 9.19 -30.04
N THR A 37 -14.02 9.45 -31.34
CA THR A 37 -13.02 10.13 -32.17
C THR A 37 -12.72 11.54 -31.66
N TYR A 38 -13.77 12.29 -31.31
CA TYR A 38 -13.61 13.62 -30.69
C TYR A 38 -12.81 13.55 -29.39
N LEU A 39 -13.15 12.64 -28.48
CA LEU A 39 -12.47 12.52 -27.18
C LEU A 39 -11.00 12.10 -27.34
N LYS A 40 -10.69 11.24 -28.31
CA LYS A 40 -9.29 10.90 -28.66
C LYS A 40 -8.52 12.12 -29.16
N ASN A 41 -9.09 12.86 -30.11
CA ASN A 41 -8.47 14.09 -30.62
C ASN A 41 -8.31 15.16 -29.53
N TYR A 42 -9.30 15.28 -28.64
CA TYR A 42 -9.28 16.21 -27.51
C TYR A 42 -8.23 15.80 -26.46
N ARG A 43 -7.98 14.51 -26.28
CA ARG A 43 -6.96 14.01 -25.36
C ARG A 43 -5.54 14.42 -25.80
N GLU A 44 -5.27 14.40 -27.09
CA GLU A 44 -3.96 14.77 -27.64
C GLU A 44 -3.76 16.29 -27.67
N ASN A 45 -4.74 17.03 -28.20
CA ASN A 45 -4.58 18.45 -28.53
C ASN A 45 -5.41 19.40 -27.66
N GLY A 46 -6.44 18.88 -26.98
CA GLY A 46 -7.42 19.69 -26.22
C GLY A 46 -6.82 20.36 -25.00
N PHE A 47 -5.88 19.71 -24.29
CA PHE A 47 -5.20 20.35 -23.16
C PHE A 47 -4.33 21.54 -23.61
N ALA A 48 -3.56 21.39 -24.69
CA ALA A 48 -2.73 22.45 -25.23
C ALA A 48 -3.57 23.61 -25.77
N SER A 49 -4.68 23.30 -26.47
CA SER A 49 -5.64 24.28 -26.95
C SER A 49 -6.30 25.05 -25.81
N ALA A 50 -6.82 24.36 -24.80
CA ALA A 50 -7.46 24.99 -23.64
C ALA A 50 -6.50 25.86 -22.83
N LEU A 51 -5.22 25.46 -22.73
CA LEU A 51 -4.19 26.24 -22.07
C LEU A 51 -3.87 27.52 -22.85
N LYS A 52 -3.84 27.46 -24.19
CA LYS A 52 -3.68 28.62 -25.06
C LYS A 52 -4.87 29.59 -24.94
N SER A 53 -6.11 29.09 -25.02
CA SER A 53 -7.31 29.92 -24.87
C SER A 53 -7.42 30.57 -23.49
N THR A 54 -7.00 29.86 -22.44
CA THR A 54 -6.97 30.41 -21.08
C THR A 54 -5.94 31.53 -20.96
N LYS A 55 -4.74 31.37 -21.55
CA LYS A 55 -3.74 32.45 -21.63
C LYS A 55 -4.28 33.68 -22.35
N GLU A 56 -4.92 33.49 -23.50
CA GLU A 56 -5.52 34.58 -24.27
C GLU A 56 -6.64 35.32 -23.51
N MET A 57 -7.50 34.61 -22.77
CA MET A 57 -8.52 35.23 -21.92
C MET A 57 -7.91 36.03 -20.78
N VAL A 58 -6.90 35.49 -20.11
CA VAL A 58 -6.23 36.15 -18.98
C VAL A 58 -5.53 37.43 -19.42
N ILE A 59 -4.86 37.41 -20.59
CA ILE A 59 -4.28 38.60 -21.22
C ILE A 59 -5.37 39.64 -21.56
N LYS A 60 -6.53 39.22 -22.09
CA LYS A 60 -7.67 40.12 -22.36
C LYS A 60 -8.26 40.75 -21.10
N MET A 61 -8.13 40.10 -19.95
CA MET A 61 -8.59 40.60 -18.66
C MET A 61 -7.53 41.45 -17.94
N ASP A 62 -6.40 41.75 -18.60
CA ASP A 62 -5.28 42.55 -18.07
C ASP A 62 -4.65 41.93 -16.80
N ILE A 63 -4.71 40.61 -16.68
CA ILE A 63 -4.15 39.83 -15.58
C ILE A 63 -2.92 39.08 -16.09
N GLU A 64 -1.84 39.06 -15.30
CA GLU A 64 -0.64 38.31 -15.67
C GLU A 64 -0.88 36.78 -15.52
N PRO A 65 -0.67 35.97 -16.58
CA PRO A 65 -0.92 34.54 -16.54
C PRO A 65 0.16 33.78 -15.77
N LYS A 66 0.01 33.69 -14.45
CA LYS A 66 0.91 32.90 -13.58
C LYS A 66 0.42 31.47 -13.47
N PHE A 67 1.10 30.54 -14.12
CA PHE A 67 0.91 29.09 -13.91
C PHE A 67 1.98 28.58 -12.95
N ASN A 68 1.56 27.94 -11.87
CA ASN A 68 2.50 27.23 -11.01
C ASN A 68 3.19 26.12 -11.82
N GLU A 69 4.51 26.02 -11.71
CA GLU A 69 5.25 24.93 -12.34
C GLU A 69 4.71 23.58 -11.87
N LYS A 70 4.77 22.56 -12.75
CA LYS A 70 4.43 21.18 -12.37
C LYS A 70 5.21 20.84 -11.11
N CYS A 71 4.49 20.44 -10.04
CA CYS A 71 5.13 19.88 -8.87
C CYS A 71 6.06 18.75 -9.32
N LYS A 72 7.37 18.97 -9.23
CA LYS A 72 8.38 17.92 -9.38
C LYS A 72 8.28 17.09 -8.10
N ILE A 73 7.40 16.09 -8.11
CA ILE A 73 7.36 15.12 -7.02
C ILE A 73 8.65 14.31 -7.15
N HIS A 74 9.64 14.62 -6.32
CA HIS A 74 10.78 13.75 -6.10
C HIS A 74 10.22 12.50 -5.39
N ARG A 75 9.99 11.44 -6.15
CA ARG A 75 9.73 10.13 -5.55
C ARG A 75 11.09 9.57 -5.14
N GLU A 76 11.52 9.84 -3.92
CA GLU A 76 12.48 8.94 -3.28
C GLU A 76 11.92 7.52 -3.35
N ASN A 77 12.80 6.54 -3.49
CA ASN A 77 12.47 5.12 -3.44
C ASN A 77 12.06 4.69 -2.01
N ILE A 78 11.09 5.37 -1.41
CA ILE A 78 10.46 5.04 -0.12
C ILE A 78 9.94 3.59 -0.13
N ILE A 79 9.60 3.09 -1.31
CA ILE A 79 9.15 1.71 -1.50
C ILE A 79 10.31 0.74 -1.29
N GLY A 80 11.48 0.99 -1.89
CA GLY A 80 12.66 0.14 -1.74
C GLY A 80 13.15 0.10 -0.29
N SER A 81 13.27 1.27 0.34
CA SER A 81 13.74 1.35 1.73
C SER A 81 12.80 0.69 2.73
N ARG A 82 11.47 0.72 2.50
CA ARG A 82 10.53 -0.03 3.34
C ARG A 82 10.65 -1.54 3.15
N PHE A 83 10.82 -2.02 1.92
CA PHE A 83 11.05 -3.46 1.65
C PHE A 83 12.33 -3.98 2.30
N GLU A 84 13.41 -3.21 2.27
CA GLU A 84 14.66 -3.57 2.96
C GLU A 84 14.46 -3.64 4.47
N GLN A 85 13.81 -2.63 5.08
CA GLN A 85 13.47 -2.67 6.51
C GLN A 85 12.64 -3.93 6.85
N PHE A 86 11.72 -4.34 5.98
CA PHE A 86 10.94 -5.57 6.20
C PHE A 86 11.80 -6.83 6.19
N LEU A 87 12.74 -6.95 5.26
CA LEU A 87 13.67 -8.10 5.23
C LEU A 87 14.53 -8.14 6.51
N GLU A 88 14.93 -6.98 7.02
CA GLU A 88 15.61 -6.90 8.31
C GLU A 88 14.71 -7.40 9.45
N TYR A 89 13.45 -6.95 9.53
CA TYR A 89 12.51 -7.42 10.56
C TYR A 89 12.21 -8.92 10.45
N GLU A 90 12.06 -9.45 9.23
CA GLU A 90 11.87 -10.88 9.00
C GLU A 90 13.07 -11.66 9.57
N ASN A 91 14.30 -11.21 9.30
CA ASN A 91 15.51 -11.84 9.84
C ASN A 91 15.59 -11.76 11.37
N ILE A 92 15.11 -10.67 11.98
CA ILE A 92 15.12 -10.48 13.44
C ILE A 92 14.17 -11.45 14.13
N PHE A 93 12.96 -11.59 13.60
CA PHE A 93 11.91 -12.42 14.20
C PHE A 93 11.82 -13.83 13.60
N ASP A 94 12.70 -14.20 12.67
CA ASP A 94 12.66 -15.46 11.89
C ASP A 94 12.45 -16.70 12.78
N PHE A 95 13.15 -16.74 13.91
CA PHE A 95 13.10 -17.85 14.85
C PHE A 95 11.73 -18.02 15.54
N LEU A 96 10.88 -16.99 15.58
CA LEU A 96 9.53 -17.02 16.18
C LEU A 96 8.42 -17.35 15.17
N PHE A 97 8.70 -17.34 13.87
CA PHE A 97 7.70 -17.64 12.84
C PHE A 97 7.31 -19.11 12.80
N ASP A 98 8.27 -20.00 12.99
CA ASP A 98 8.05 -21.44 12.97
C ASP A 98 8.36 -22.03 14.34
N SER A 99 7.32 -22.58 14.97
CA SER A 99 7.44 -23.35 16.21
C SER A 99 8.46 -24.48 16.14
N ASN A 100 8.74 -25.02 14.96
CA ASN A 100 9.74 -26.05 14.77
C ASN A 100 11.16 -25.47 14.73
N LYS A 101 11.36 -24.25 14.20
CA LYS A 101 12.69 -23.63 14.09
C LYS A 101 13.35 -23.51 15.45
N PHE A 102 12.69 -22.87 16.41
CA PHE A 102 13.28 -22.70 17.74
C PHE A 102 13.26 -23.98 18.60
N LYS A 103 12.47 -25.00 18.27
CA LYS A 103 12.58 -26.35 18.86
C LYS A 103 13.84 -27.09 18.40
N THR A 104 14.23 -26.90 17.14
CA THR A 104 15.42 -27.52 16.56
C THR A 104 16.70 -26.73 16.82
N LEU A 105 16.56 -25.49 17.28
CA LEU A 105 17.66 -24.55 17.48
C LEU A 105 18.46 -24.90 18.73
N GLY A 106 19.79 -24.89 18.64
CA GLY A 106 20.65 -25.09 19.81
C GLY A 106 20.45 -23.97 20.84
N GLU A 107 20.63 -24.30 22.12
CA GLU A 107 20.46 -23.33 23.22
C GLU A 107 21.33 -22.07 23.05
N ASP A 108 22.57 -22.24 22.58
CA ASP A 108 23.50 -21.14 22.33
C ASP A 108 23.03 -20.20 21.21
N GLU A 109 22.40 -20.75 20.17
CA GLU A 109 21.87 -19.96 19.06
C GLU A 109 20.59 -19.24 19.47
N LEU A 110 19.68 -19.92 20.17
CA LEU A 110 18.46 -19.31 20.70
C LEU A 110 18.79 -18.11 21.60
N LYS A 111 19.80 -18.25 22.46
CA LYS A 111 20.26 -17.16 23.32
C LYS A 111 20.81 -15.97 22.51
N LYS A 112 21.53 -16.22 21.41
CA LYS A 112 21.99 -15.14 20.50
C LYS A 112 20.82 -14.38 19.88
N TYR A 113 19.76 -15.08 19.45
CA TYR A 113 18.57 -14.43 18.93
C TYR A 113 17.84 -13.59 19.98
N CYS A 114 17.71 -14.08 21.21
CA CYS A 114 17.14 -13.30 22.31
C CYS A 114 17.95 -12.01 22.58
N ILE A 115 19.28 -12.10 22.62
CA ILE A 115 20.16 -10.94 22.82
C ILE A 115 20.03 -9.94 21.68
N ASN A 116 19.93 -10.42 20.44
CA ASN A 116 19.72 -9.53 19.30
C ASN A 116 18.36 -8.81 19.41
N LEU A 117 17.32 -9.54 19.77
CA LEU A 117 15.97 -9.00 19.90
C LEU A 117 15.86 -7.94 20.99
N GLU A 118 16.43 -8.19 22.18
CA GLU A 118 16.47 -7.21 23.27
C GLU A 118 17.19 -5.93 22.85
N LYS A 119 18.34 -6.04 22.16
CA LYS A 119 19.06 -4.86 21.65
C LYS A 119 18.22 -4.03 20.70
N ILE A 120 17.47 -4.68 19.81
CA ILE A 120 16.61 -4.00 18.82
C ILE A 120 15.41 -3.34 19.49
N LEU A 121 14.88 -3.95 20.55
CA LEU A 121 13.76 -3.46 21.34
C LEU A 121 14.22 -2.68 22.59
N SER A 122 15.48 -2.23 22.60
CA SER A 122 16.02 -1.35 23.63
C SER A 122 16.09 0.08 23.11
N PHE A 123 15.66 1.00 23.94
CA PHE A 123 15.83 2.42 23.72
C PHE A 123 16.44 3.04 24.97
N GLU A 124 17.65 3.60 24.82
CA GLU A 124 18.46 4.08 25.94
C GLU A 124 18.70 2.98 26.98
N ASP A 125 18.21 3.16 28.20
CA ASP A 125 18.39 2.24 29.34
C ASP A 125 17.17 1.33 29.58
N HIS A 126 16.18 1.35 28.68
CA HIS A 126 14.95 0.56 28.81
C HIS A 126 14.80 -0.41 27.66
N SER A 127 14.61 -1.69 27.97
CA SER A 127 14.20 -2.72 27.02
C SER A 127 12.75 -3.11 27.24
N ASP A 128 12.02 -3.35 26.14
CA ASP A 128 10.65 -3.88 26.21
C ASP A 128 10.62 -5.35 26.66
N ILE A 129 11.77 -6.03 26.61
CA ILE A 129 11.93 -7.46 26.86
C ILE A 129 13.23 -7.72 27.63
N ASP A 130 13.18 -8.60 28.63
CA ASP A 130 14.36 -9.12 29.33
C ASP A 130 14.87 -10.40 28.66
N VAL A 131 16.17 -10.43 28.32
CA VAL A 131 16.81 -11.58 27.64
C VAL A 131 16.73 -12.89 28.40
N LEU A 132 16.94 -12.85 29.73
CA LEU A 132 17.04 -14.05 30.56
C LEU A 132 15.66 -14.66 30.74
N ASP A 133 14.67 -13.81 30.98
CA ASP A 133 13.28 -14.23 31.08
C ASP A 133 12.75 -14.72 29.73
N LEU A 134 12.99 -13.99 28.62
CA LEU A 134 12.56 -14.42 27.29
C LEU A 134 13.13 -15.80 26.93
N PHE A 135 14.43 -16.02 27.16
CA PHE A 135 15.06 -17.30 26.88
C PHE A 135 14.45 -18.43 27.71
N SER A 136 14.23 -18.20 29.01
CA SER A 136 13.64 -19.19 29.92
C SER A 136 12.19 -19.51 29.57
N GLU A 137 11.41 -18.48 29.23
CA GLU A 137 10.04 -18.59 28.78
C GLU A 137 9.93 -19.37 27.46
N LEU A 138 10.78 -19.08 26.48
CA LEU A 138 10.79 -19.79 25.19
C LEU A 138 11.19 -21.26 25.35
N LYS A 139 12.13 -21.56 26.24
CA LYS A 139 12.52 -22.94 26.57
C LYS A 139 11.39 -23.71 27.25
N LEU A 140 10.63 -23.06 28.12
CA LEU A 140 9.43 -23.68 28.69
C LEU A 140 8.32 -23.84 27.62
N LEU A 141 8.19 -22.87 26.72
CA LEU A 141 7.20 -22.89 25.66
C LEU A 141 7.48 -24.01 24.63
N THR A 142 8.75 -24.32 24.32
CA THR A 142 9.09 -25.44 23.41
C THR A 142 8.62 -26.78 23.96
N GLU A 143 8.75 -27.01 25.26
CA GLU A 143 8.33 -28.24 25.95
C GLU A 143 6.81 -28.40 25.95
N ILE A 144 6.09 -27.28 26.03
CA ILE A 144 4.63 -27.25 26.11
C ILE A 144 3.95 -27.31 24.74
N LEU A 145 4.58 -26.75 23.70
CA LEU A 145 3.99 -26.66 22.36
C LEU A 145 3.85 -28.05 21.72
N THR A 146 2.61 -28.55 21.63
CA THR A 146 2.27 -29.74 20.84
C THR A 146 2.16 -29.42 19.34
N ASN A 147 2.18 -30.44 18.48
CA ASN A 147 2.05 -30.28 17.01
C ASN A 147 0.75 -29.56 16.58
N GLU A 148 -0.26 -29.47 17.45
CA GLU A 148 -1.54 -28.81 17.16
C GLU A 148 -1.48 -27.27 17.29
N ILE A 149 -0.52 -26.74 18.05
CA ILE A 149 -0.32 -25.30 18.35
C ILE A 149 0.87 -24.77 17.55
N ASN A 150 0.86 -24.92 16.23
CA ASN A 150 1.97 -24.53 15.36
C ASN A 150 1.81 -23.14 14.70
N THR A 151 0.64 -22.51 14.80
CA THR A 151 0.36 -21.22 14.15
C THR A 151 0.56 -20.06 15.13
N LEU A 152 1.17 -18.94 14.69
CA LEU A 152 1.44 -17.77 15.54
C LEU A 152 0.21 -17.29 16.35
N LEU A 153 -0.97 -17.27 15.72
CA LEU A 153 -2.23 -16.89 16.39
C LEU A 153 -2.64 -17.87 17.49
N LYS A 154 -2.42 -19.17 17.28
CA LYS A 154 -2.71 -20.19 18.30
C LYS A 154 -1.72 -20.08 19.46
N ILE A 155 -0.44 -19.85 19.16
CA ILE A 155 0.62 -19.64 20.15
C ILE A 155 0.32 -18.39 20.99
N LEU A 156 0.00 -17.25 20.36
CA LEU A 156 -0.35 -16.03 21.08
C LEU A 156 -1.60 -16.24 21.96
N ASN A 157 -2.63 -16.92 21.46
CA ASN A 157 -3.84 -17.20 22.26
C ASN A 157 -3.57 -18.14 23.44
N TYR A 158 -2.65 -19.09 23.26
CA TYR A 158 -2.17 -19.95 24.34
C TYR A 158 -1.46 -19.12 25.40
N ILE A 159 -0.44 -18.35 24.99
CA ILE A 159 0.33 -17.46 25.85
C ILE A 159 -0.59 -16.47 26.58
N LYS A 160 -1.58 -15.90 25.90
CA LYS A 160 -2.52 -14.96 26.51
C LYS A 160 -3.35 -15.60 27.64
N ARG A 161 -3.64 -16.89 27.54
CA ARG A 161 -4.39 -17.64 28.58
C ARG A 161 -3.47 -18.06 29.73
N SER A 162 -2.18 -18.28 29.46
CA SER A 162 -1.18 -18.61 30.46
C SER A 162 -0.44 -17.36 30.92
N CYS A 163 -0.70 -16.88 32.14
CA CYS A 163 -0.04 -15.68 32.69
C CYS A 163 1.48 -15.84 32.97
N SER A 164 2.15 -16.85 32.40
CA SER A 164 3.52 -17.27 32.73
C SER A 164 4.57 -16.88 31.68
N PHE A 165 4.18 -16.23 30.57
CA PHE A 165 5.10 -15.87 29.48
C PHE A 165 4.99 -14.39 29.07
N PRO A 166 5.26 -13.44 30.00
CA PRO A 166 5.12 -12.01 29.72
C PRO A 166 6.03 -11.50 28.59
N ASN A 167 7.30 -11.89 28.56
CA ASN A 167 8.26 -11.43 27.56
C ASN A 167 7.95 -12.01 26.17
N THR A 168 7.60 -13.29 26.13
CA THR A 168 7.21 -13.98 24.91
C THR A 168 5.91 -13.42 24.36
N TYR A 169 4.95 -13.05 25.23
CA TYR A 169 3.72 -12.38 24.82
C TYR A 169 4.01 -11.05 24.11
N ILE A 170 4.92 -10.24 24.66
CA ILE A 170 5.33 -8.97 24.05
C ILE A 170 5.97 -9.21 22.68
N ALA A 171 6.91 -10.16 22.58
CA ALA A 171 7.57 -10.51 21.32
C ALA A 171 6.56 -10.93 20.22
N TYR A 172 5.64 -11.85 20.53
CA TYR A 172 4.61 -12.30 19.58
C TYR A 172 3.61 -11.20 19.22
N LYS A 173 3.30 -10.30 20.17
CA LYS A 173 2.42 -9.16 19.91
C LYS A 173 3.06 -8.19 18.92
N ILE A 174 4.34 -7.84 19.10
CA ILE A 174 5.10 -6.99 18.18
C ILE A 174 5.15 -7.64 16.79
N LEU A 175 5.55 -8.92 16.73
CA LEU A 175 5.62 -9.71 15.50
C LEU A 175 4.31 -9.67 14.70
N LEU A 176 3.18 -9.97 15.35
CA LEU A 176 1.88 -10.00 14.69
C LEU A 176 1.40 -8.61 14.26
N THR A 177 1.70 -7.56 15.03
CA THR A 177 1.38 -6.19 14.59
C THR A 177 2.15 -5.78 13.33
N LEU A 178 3.44 -6.12 13.25
CA LEU A 178 4.25 -5.85 12.07
C LEU A 178 3.74 -6.62 10.84
N LEU A 179 3.44 -7.92 10.99
CA LEU A 179 2.88 -8.72 9.89
C LEU A 179 1.55 -8.19 9.35
N VAL A 180 0.65 -7.73 10.22
CA VAL A 180 -0.65 -7.17 9.80
C VAL A 180 -0.46 -5.86 9.05
N THR A 181 0.49 -5.01 9.46
CA THR A 181 0.79 -3.77 8.73
C THR A 181 1.34 -4.06 7.33
N VAL A 182 2.16 -5.11 7.17
CA VAL A 182 2.68 -5.56 5.87
C VAL A 182 1.55 -6.01 4.95
N ALA A 183 0.69 -6.92 5.39
CA ALA A 183 -0.42 -7.41 4.57
C ALA A 183 -1.37 -6.27 4.14
N THR A 184 -1.57 -5.29 5.01
CA THR A 184 -2.39 -4.09 4.72
C THR A 184 -1.70 -3.19 3.70
N ALA A 185 -0.40 -2.94 3.88
CA ALA A 185 0.41 -2.16 2.95
C ALA A 185 0.48 -2.82 1.57
N GLU A 186 0.79 -4.11 1.48
CA GLU A 186 0.85 -4.88 0.24
C GLU A 186 -0.50 -4.88 -0.51
N ARG A 187 -1.61 -5.05 0.20
CA ARG A 187 -2.96 -4.96 -0.38
C ARG A 187 -3.26 -3.57 -0.92
N SER A 188 -2.84 -2.53 -0.19
CA SER A 188 -2.98 -1.13 -0.64
C SER A 188 -2.09 -0.81 -1.85
N PHE A 189 -0.87 -1.35 -1.89
CA PHE A 189 0.05 -1.21 -3.02
C PHE A 189 -0.40 -1.98 -4.24
N SER A 190 -0.98 -3.17 -4.08
CA SER A 190 -1.59 -3.93 -5.18
C SER A 190 -2.76 -3.16 -5.81
N LYS A 191 -3.60 -2.52 -5.00
CA LYS A 191 -4.65 -1.61 -5.48
C LYS A 191 -4.06 -0.38 -6.17
N LEU A 192 -3.03 0.25 -5.61
CA LEU A 192 -2.35 1.39 -6.22
C LEU A 192 -1.68 1.00 -7.55
N LYS A 193 -1.11 -0.21 -7.64
CA LYS A 193 -0.53 -0.76 -8.87
C LYS A 193 -1.61 -1.00 -9.92
N LEU A 194 -2.76 -1.55 -9.53
CA LEU A 194 -3.94 -1.67 -10.41
C LEU A 194 -4.44 -0.29 -10.88
N ILE A 195 -4.56 0.69 -9.99
CA ILE A 195 -4.97 2.07 -10.34
C ILE A 195 -3.96 2.72 -11.28
N LYS A 196 -2.65 2.62 -10.98
CA LYS A 196 -1.59 3.14 -11.85
C LYS A 196 -1.57 2.42 -13.19
N SER A 197 -1.75 1.09 -13.20
CA SER A 197 -1.82 0.31 -14.43
C SER A 197 -3.03 0.71 -15.26
N TYR A 198 -4.20 0.87 -14.63
CA TYR A 198 -5.43 1.35 -15.26
C TYR A 198 -5.26 2.75 -15.86
N LEU A 199 -4.69 3.70 -15.11
CA LEU A 199 -4.38 5.06 -15.58
C LEU A 199 -3.32 5.08 -16.68
N ARG A 200 -2.38 4.11 -16.69
CA ARG A 200 -1.36 3.97 -17.74
C ARG A 200 -1.92 3.29 -18.99
N SER A 201 -2.84 2.33 -18.84
CA SER A 201 -3.55 1.67 -19.94
C SER A 201 -4.69 2.52 -20.51
N THR A 202 -5.15 3.55 -19.80
CA THR A 202 -6.00 4.62 -20.35
C THR A 202 -5.19 5.75 -21.00
N MET A 203 -3.88 5.55 -21.18
CA MET A 203 -3.06 6.38 -22.05
C MET A 203 -2.62 5.68 -23.34
N LEU A 204 -3.59 5.18 -24.11
CA LEU A 204 -3.58 5.11 -25.57
C LEU A 204 -4.99 5.34 -26.10
#